data_AF-A0AAV8YTW9-F1
#
_entry.id   AF-A0AAV8YTW9-F1
#
_cell.length_a   1.000
_cell.length_b   1.000
_cell.length_c   1.000
_cell.angle_alpha   90.00
_cell.angle_beta   90.00
_cell.angle_gamma   90.00
#
_symmetry.space_group_name_H-M   'P 1'
#
loop_
_entity.id
_entity.type
_entity.pdbx_description
1 polymer ?
#
loop_
_entity_poly.entity_id
_entity_poly.type
_entity_poly.pdbx_seq_one_letter_code
_entity_poly.pdbx_strand_id
1 'polypeptide(L)'
;MRQLHDTIPRGDIIIKYGEALNITCNLNMSMVAQYGENVSSRLYFTRNNEELPSEMIDVLNSTSIRLYLKDHPKGKQLNYYCWIRDEPTHKTALSTRHSGNKVVCFNVVFVGVAPQNITDFSCLSRNYENLTCSWTAKTNYVDTDYNLTYYLRVRASRNNKRHKRPDTNESKQTETRLSCYWDLYTDPQYRQSHGVFYFRLRMNNTFGTNENNFTFEHFKHVLPNPPRI
;
A
#
# COMPACT_ATOMS: atom_id res chain seq x y z
N MET A 1 27.20 2.09 16.53
CA MET A 1 26.57 0.80 16.85
C MET A 1 26.83 -0.15 15.70
N ARG A 2 27.48 -1.31 15.91
CA ARG A 2 27.69 -2.31 14.84
C ARG A 2 26.41 -3.13 14.68
N GLN A 3 25.80 -3.11 13.49
CA GLN A 3 24.65 -3.96 13.16
C GLN A 3 25.06 -5.44 13.23
N LEU A 4 24.31 -6.24 13.98
CA LEU A 4 24.62 -7.65 14.29
C LEU A 4 24.25 -8.63 13.16
N HIS A 5 23.51 -8.16 12.15
CA HIS A 5 22.98 -8.92 11.01
C HIS A 5 22.47 -7.94 9.94
N ASP A 6 22.25 -8.40 8.71
CA ASP A 6 21.73 -7.56 7.62
C ASP A 6 20.71 -8.31 6.75
N THR A 7 19.72 -7.58 6.22
CA THR A 7 18.80 -8.07 5.19
C THR A 7 18.89 -7.24 3.93
N ILE A 8 18.79 -7.90 2.78
CA ILE A 8 18.73 -7.25 1.48
C ILE A 8 17.44 -7.68 0.79
N PRO A 9 16.55 -6.75 0.41
CA PRO A 9 16.59 -5.31 0.70
C PRO A 9 16.38 -5.00 2.20
N ARG A 10 16.78 -3.80 2.62
CA ARG A 10 16.65 -3.33 4.02
C ARG A 10 15.30 -2.66 4.25
N GLY A 11 14.69 -2.91 5.40
CA GLY A 11 13.46 -2.25 5.84
C GLY A 11 12.20 -2.82 5.22
N ASP A 12 11.17 -2.00 5.09
CA ASP A 12 9.90 -2.39 4.50
C ASP A 12 10.05 -2.58 2.99
N ILE A 13 9.55 -3.72 2.49
CA ILE A 13 9.68 -4.13 1.10
C ILE A 13 8.34 -3.91 0.42
N ILE A 14 8.32 -3.08 -0.63
CA ILE A 14 7.14 -2.83 -1.44
C ILE A 14 7.36 -3.48 -2.81
N ILE A 15 6.54 -4.47 -3.14
CA ILE A 15 6.68 -5.24 -4.39
C ILE A 15 5.37 -5.27 -5.17
N LYS A 16 5.48 -5.18 -6.50
CA LYS A 16 4.34 -5.26 -7.40
C LYS A 16 3.88 -6.71 -7.51
N TYR A 17 2.57 -6.93 -7.47
CA TYR A 17 2.02 -8.25 -7.68
C TYR A 17 2.44 -8.85 -9.03
N GLY A 18 2.97 -10.08 -8.98
CA GLY A 18 3.50 -10.80 -10.14
C GLY A 18 5.00 -10.62 -10.37
N GLU A 19 5.67 -9.75 -9.60
CA GLU A 19 7.14 -9.69 -9.57
C GLU A 19 7.70 -10.66 -8.54
N ALA A 20 8.92 -11.14 -8.74
CA ALA A 20 9.54 -12.10 -7.83
C ALA A 20 10.04 -11.40 -6.56
N LEU A 21 9.71 -11.94 -5.39
CA LEU A 21 10.25 -11.49 -4.10
C LEU A 21 11.58 -12.18 -3.83
N ASN A 22 12.59 -11.39 -3.48
CA ASN A 22 13.91 -11.86 -3.10
C ASN A 22 14.34 -11.22 -1.77
N ILE A 23 14.58 -12.05 -0.76
CA ILE A 23 15.07 -11.61 0.55
C ILE A 23 16.32 -12.39 0.90
N THR A 24 17.45 -11.69 0.99
CA THR A 24 18.71 -12.27 1.46
C THR A 24 18.89 -11.97 2.94
N CYS A 25 19.22 -13.00 3.72
CA CYS A 25 19.57 -12.90 5.13
C CYS A 25 21.06 -13.19 5.29
N ASN A 26 21.80 -12.23 5.84
CA ASN A 26 23.24 -12.33 6.03
C ASN A 26 23.58 -12.29 7.52
N LEU A 27 24.29 -13.31 8.00
CA LEU A 27 24.85 -13.32 9.35
C LEU A 27 26.15 -12.53 9.41
N ASN A 28 26.34 -11.75 10.47
CA ASN A 28 27.61 -11.10 10.75
C ASN A 28 28.61 -12.09 11.40
N MET A 29 29.91 -11.83 11.24
CA MET A 29 31.01 -12.60 11.82
C MET A 29 30.91 -12.79 13.34
N SER A 30 30.31 -11.85 14.07
CA SER A 30 30.08 -11.99 15.51
C SER A 30 29.08 -13.09 15.86
N MET A 31 28.09 -13.36 15.00
CA MET A 31 27.20 -14.51 15.17
C MET A 31 27.87 -15.80 14.69
N VAL A 32 28.68 -15.76 13.64
CA VAL A 32 29.47 -16.93 13.20
C VAL A 32 30.37 -17.43 14.32
N ALA A 33 31.03 -16.53 15.05
CA ALA A 33 31.85 -16.89 16.21
C ALA A 33 31.05 -17.58 17.34
N GLN A 34 29.74 -17.33 17.44
CA GLN A 34 28.86 -17.96 18.44
C GLN A 34 28.34 -19.32 17.97
N TYR A 35 28.06 -19.48 16.68
CA TYR A 35 27.32 -20.63 16.14
C TYR A 35 28.16 -21.63 15.35
N GLY A 36 29.46 -21.34 15.13
CA GLY A 36 30.40 -22.20 14.41
C GLY A 36 30.43 -21.92 12.90
N GLU A 37 31.11 -22.78 12.14
CA GLU A 37 31.16 -22.70 10.68
C GLU A 37 29.88 -23.30 10.04
N ASN A 38 29.57 -22.91 8.80
CA ASN A 38 28.40 -23.41 8.02
C ASN A 38 27.02 -23.18 8.67
N VAL A 39 26.86 -22.01 9.29
CA VAL A 39 25.64 -21.59 9.99
C VAL A 39 24.43 -21.48 9.05
N SER A 40 24.63 -21.29 7.74
CA SER A 40 23.54 -21.21 6.76
C SER A 40 22.64 -22.44 6.74
N SER A 41 23.14 -23.63 7.07
CA SER A 41 22.35 -24.86 7.21
C SER A 41 21.32 -24.81 8.34
N ARG A 42 21.50 -23.91 9.31
CA ARG A 42 20.62 -23.69 10.47
C ARG A 42 19.68 -22.50 10.27
N LEU A 43 19.85 -21.77 9.16
CA LEU A 43 19.00 -20.64 8.83
C LEU A 43 17.74 -21.09 8.10
N TYR A 44 16.63 -20.44 8.42
CA TYR A 44 15.36 -20.69 7.74
C TYR A 44 14.50 -19.43 7.75
N PHE A 45 13.50 -19.37 6.87
CA PHE A 45 12.54 -18.28 6.82
C PHE A 45 11.18 -18.72 7.34
N THR A 46 10.48 -17.81 8.01
CA THR A 46 9.04 -17.94 8.26
C THR A 46 8.28 -16.78 7.63
N ARG A 47 7.03 -17.05 7.22
CA ARG A 47 6.04 -16.05 6.79
C ARG A 47 4.86 -16.10 7.74
N ASN A 48 4.55 -15.00 8.41
CA ASN A 48 3.48 -14.93 9.41
C ASN A 48 3.56 -16.05 10.46
N ASN A 49 4.78 -16.39 10.89
CA ASN A 49 5.11 -17.47 11.84
C ASN A 49 4.98 -18.90 11.30
N GLU A 50 4.70 -19.10 10.01
CA GLU A 50 4.75 -20.40 9.36
C GLU A 50 6.09 -20.58 8.65
N GLU A 51 6.77 -21.70 8.89
CA GLU A 51 8.04 -22.01 8.22
C GLU A 51 7.83 -22.20 6.72
N LEU A 52 8.71 -21.55 5.92
CA LEU A 52 8.68 -21.67 4.47
C LEU A 52 9.43 -22.93 4.02
N PRO A 53 8.95 -23.60 2.96
CA PRO A 53 9.61 -24.78 2.42
C PRO A 53 11.06 -24.49 1.99
N SER A 54 11.96 -25.43 2.24
CA SER A 54 13.39 -25.28 1.94
C SER A 54 13.66 -25.14 0.44
N GLU A 55 12.78 -25.62 -0.43
CA GLU A 55 12.89 -25.50 -1.89
C GLU A 55 12.78 -24.04 -2.38
N MET A 56 12.24 -23.16 -1.54
CA MET A 56 12.15 -21.72 -1.82
C MET A 56 13.39 -20.95 -1.33
N ILE A 57 14.34 -21.64 -0.69
CA ILE A 57 15.49 -21.05 -0.01
C ILE A 57 16.79 -21.55 -0.64
N ASP A 58 17.56 -20.62 -1.21
CA ASP A 58 18.90 -20.88 -1.71
C ASP A 58 19.95 -20.64 -0.63
N VAL A 59 20.86 -21.59 -0.41
CA VAL A 59 22.07 -21.35 0.37
C VAL A 59 23.09 -20.65 -0.53
N LEU A 60 23.46 -19.41 -0.18
CA LEU A 60 24.42 -18.62 -0.98
C LEU A 60 25.87 -18.90 -0.58
N ASN A 61 26.12 -19.05 0.72
CA ASN A 61 27.43 -19.35 1.30
C ASN A 61 27.26 -19.87 2.74
N SER A 62 28.35 -20.00 3.51
CA SER A 62 28.34 -20.52 4.88
C SER A 62 27.58 -19.64 5.90
N THR A 63 27.27 -18.38 5.58
CA THR A 63 26.66 -17.40 6.49
C THR A 63 25.38 -16.76 5.96
N SER A 64 24.97 -17.10 4.74
CA SER A 64 23.94 -16.37 4.01
C SER A 64 22.97 -17.30 3.28
N ILE A 65 21.68 -17.03 3.43
CA ILE A 65 20.60 -17.70 2.68
C ILE A 65 19.73 -16.67 1.97
N ARG A 66 19.06 -17.10 0.91
CA ARG A 66 18.17 -16.27 0.10
C ARG A 66 16.82 -16.93 -0.07
N LEU A 67 15.77 -16.24 0.31
CA LEU A 67 14.40 -16.59 -0.06
C LEU A 67 14.11 -16.05 -1.46
N TYR A 68 13.66 -16.93 -2.36
CA TYR A 68 13.19 -16.55 -3.69
C TYR A 68 11.77 -17.07 -3.92
N LEU A 69 10.82 -16.15 -4.06
CA LEU A 69 9.43 -16.47 -4.38
C LEU A 69 9.07 -15.85 -5.73
N LYS A 70 8.90 -16.71 -6.74
CA LYS A 70 8.40 -16.29 -8.05
C LYS A 70 6.98 -15.75 -7.94
N ASP A 71 6.14 -16.44 -7.17
CA ASP A 71 4.74 -16.10 -6.94
C ASP A 71 4.50 -15.87 -5.44
N HIS A 72 3.73 -14.84 -5.12
CA HIS A 72 3.37 -14.51 -3.74
C HIS A 72 1.92 -14.00 -3.67
N PRO A 73 1.19 -14.27 -2.57
CA PRO A 73 -0.16 -13.76 -2.42
C PRO A 73 -0.15 -12.23 -2.39
N LYS A 74 -1.26 -11.62 -2.81
CA LYS A 74 -1.51 -10.22 -2.46
C LYS A 74 -1.75 -10.13 -0.96
N GLY A 75 -1.19 -9.14 -0.31
CA GLY A 75 -1.35 -8.99 1.13
C GLY A 75 -0.70 -7.71 1.64
N LYS A 76 -1.27 -7.21 2.73
CA LYS A 76 -0.66 -6.16 3.54
C LYS A 76 0.19 -6.81 4.60
N GLN A 77 1.37 -6.22 4.85
CA GLN A 77 2.16 -6.51 6.03
C GLN A 77 2.43 -8.02 6.20
N LEU A 78 2.90 -8.65 5.12
CA LEU A 78 3.38 -10.02 5.19
C LEU A 78 4.70 -10.00 5.96
N ASN A 79 4.69 -10.60 7.14
CA ASN A 79 5.84 -10.58 8.04
C ASN A 79 6.78 -11.74 7.69
N TYR A 80 7.98 -11.40 7.21
CA TYR A 80 9.02 -12.38 6.91
C TYR A 80 10.13 -12.30 7.95
N TYR A 81 10.44 -13.43 8.56
CA TYR A 81 11.50 -13.54 9.54
C TYR A 81 12.57 -14.50 9.05
N CYS A 82 13.83 -14.11 9.18
CA CYS A 82 14.96 -15.02 9.09
C CYS A 82 15.30 -15.48 10.51
N TRP A 83 15.38 -16.78 10.71
CA TRP A 83 15.66 -17.41 12.00
C TRP A 83 16.92 -18.25 11.92
N ILE A 84 17.58 -18.41 13.06
CA ILE A 84 18.60 -19.42 13.27
C ILE A 84 18.10 -20.44 14.30
N ARG A 85 18.23 -21.73 13.98
CA ARG A 85 17.98 -22.83 14.91
C ARG A 85 19.10 -22.84 15.96
N ASP A 86 18.79 -22.57 17.22
CA ASP A 86 19.76 -22.66 18.31
C ASP A 86 19.86 -24.12 18.79
N GLU A 87 21.04 -24.50 19.26
CA GLU A 87 21.22 -25.78 19.94
C GLU A 87 20.78 -25.62 21.41
N PRO A 88 20.27 -26.67 22.08
CA PRO A 88 19.78 -26.60 23.46
C PRO A 88 20.78 -26.05 24.49
N THR A 89 22.07 -25.98 24.14
CA THR A 89 23.19 -25.56 24.99
C THR A 89 23.37 -24.04 25.08
N HIS A 90 22.85 -23.26 24.14
CA HIS A 90 23.01 -21.79 24.10
C HIS A 90 21.75 -21.06 24.60
N LYS A 91 21.39 -21.25 25.87
CA LYS A 91 20.33 -20.46 26.50
C LYS A 91 20.78 -19.01 26.67
N THR A 92 20.24 -18.11 25.84
CA THR A 92 20.31 -16.66 26.09
C THR A 92 18.98 -16.18 26.70
N ALA A 93 19.05 -15.17 27.58
CA ALA A 93 17.97 -14.69 28.44
C ALA A 93 16.77 -14.04 27.71
N LEU A 94 16.67 -14.16 26.39
CA LEU A 94 15.64 -13.57 25.55
C LEU A 94 14.88 -14.64 24.74
N SER A 95 14.58 -15.80 25.34
CA SER A 95 13.76 -16.84 24.71
C SER A 95 12.27 -16.58 24.99
N THR A 96 11.57 -15.93 24.06
CA THR A 96 10.10 -15.91 24.05
C THR A 96 9.56 -16.98 23.11
N ARG A 97 8.68 -17.85 23.63
CA ARG A 97 7.74 -18.82 23.02
C ARG A 97 8.19 -19.76 21.87
N HIS A 98 9.32 -19.56 21.20
CA HIS A 98 9.98 -20.52 20.32
C HIS A 98 11.26 -21.01 21.02
N SER A 99 11.11 -22.14 21.71
CA SER A 99 12.18 -22.90 22.36
C SER A 99 13.44 -22.94 21.48
N GLY A 100 14.48 -22.18 21.88
CA GLY A 100 15.81 -22.25 21.28
C GLY A 100 15.93 -21.72 19.85
N ASN A 101 15.11 -20.78 19.36
CA ASN A 101 15.34 -20.16 18.05
C ASN A 101 15.51 -18.65 18.20
N LYS A 102 16.44 -18.06 17.43
CA LYS A 102 16.72 -16.62 17.48
C LYS A 102 16.34 -15.96 16.16
N VAL A 103 15.63 -14.83 16.24
CA VAL A 103 15.38 -13.98 15.06
C VAL A 103 16.69 -13.34 14.66
N VAL A 104 17.09 -13.58 13.40
CA VAL A 104 18.22 -12.91 12.77
C VAL A 104 17.73 -11.60 12.17
N CYS A 105 16.75 -11.65 11.27
CA CYS A 105 16.23 -10.45 10.61
C CYS A 105 14.71 -10.50 10.47
N PHE A 106 14.11 -9.32 10.31
CA PHE A 106 12.67 -9.13 10.14
C PHE A 106 12.42 -8.13 9.00
N ASN A 107 11.53 -8.49 8.07
CA ASN A 107 11.06 -7.59 7.02
C ASN A 107 9.54 -7.63 6.94
N VAL A 108 8.95 -6.48 6.66
CA VAL A 108 7.53 -6.36 6.34
C VAL A 108 7.39 -6.19 4.84
N VAL A 109 6.62 -7.06 4.20
CA VAL A 109 6.39 -7.02 2.74
C VAL A 109 4.97 -6.55 2.44
N PHE A 110 4.86 -5.55 1.58
CA PHE A 110 3.60 -5.04 1.03
C PHE A 110 3.50 -5.41 -0.45
N VAL A 111 2.46 -6.16 -0.80
CA VAL A 111 2.23 -6.62 -2.16
C VAL A 111 1.04 -5.88 -2.76
N GLY A 112 1.30 -4.95 -3.67
CA GLY A 112 0.23 -4.14 -4.27
C GLY A 112 0.23 -4.15 -5.80
N VAL A 113 -0.62 -3.33 -6.38
CA VAL A 113 -0.74 -3.13 -7.82
C VAL A 113 -0.77 -1.65 -8.16
N ALA A 114 -0.51 -1.29 -9.41
CA ALA A 114 -0.76 0.06 -9.90
C ALA A 114 -2.25 0.44 -9.74
N PRO A 115 -2.59 1.73 -9.60
CA PRO A 115 -3.97 2.14 -9.35
C PRO A 115 -4.90 1.69 -10.49
N GLN A 116 -6.07 1.18 -10.12
CA GLN A 116 -7.03 0.58 -11.06
C GLN A 116 -8.12 1.57 -11.47
N ASN A 117 -8.80 1.29 -12.58
CA ASN A 117 -9.91 2.13 -13.04
C ASN A 117 -11.09 2.06 -12.08
N ILE A 118 -11.67 3.23 -11.81
CA ILE A 118 -12.87 3.41 -11.02
C ILE A 118 -14.10 3.23 -11.93
N THR A 119 -15.08 2.47 -11.45
CA THR A 119 -16.27 2.07 -12.23
C THR A 119 -17.57 2.70 -11.72
N ASP A 120 -17.60 3.18 -10.48
CA ASP A 120 -18.80 3.59 -9.76
C ASP A 120 -18.77 5.08 -9.36
N PHE A 121 -18.09 5.90 -10.16
CA PHE A 121 -18.02 7.33 -9.92
C PHE A 121 -19.40 7.99 -10.05
N SER A 122 -19.84 8.68 -9.01
CA SER A 122 -21.15 9.36 -8.97
C SER A 122 -21.03 10.72 -8.30
N CYS A 123 -21.78 11.70 -8.79
CA CYS A 123 -21.91 13.00 -8.14
C CYS A 123 -23.38 13.33 -7.86
N LEU A 124 -23.63 14.05 -6.76
CA LEU A 124 -24.94 14.55 -6.37
C LEU A 124 -24.81 16.02 -5.97
N SER A 125 -25.62 16.89 -6.57
CA SER A 125 -25.79 18.25 -6.06
C SER A 125 -27.01 18.32 -5.15
N ARG A 126 -26.85 18.88 -3.95
CA ARG A 126 -27.97 19.09 -3.03
C ARG A 126 -28.40 20.56 -3.09
N ASN A 127 -29.61 20.78 -3.57
CA ASN A 127 -30.27 22.08 -3.67
C ASN A 127 -29.41 23.19 -4.32
N TYR A 128 -28.53 22.82 -5.26
CA TYR A 128 -27.47 23.70 -5.78
C TYR A 128 -26.49 24.23 -4.73
N GLU A 129 -26.61 23.94 -3.44
CA GLU A 129 -25.75 24.48 -2.39
C GLU A 129 -24.36 23.84 -2.39
N ASN A 130 -24.33 22.52 -2.58
CA ASN A 130 -23.10 21.74 -2.64
C ASN A 130 -23.15 20.67 -3.72
N LEU A 131 -21.96 20.16 -4.04
CA LEU A 131 -21.71 19.06 -4.95
C LEU A 131 -20.83 18.04 -4.23
N THR A 132 -21.33 16.82 -4.07
CA THR A 132 -20.56 15.72 -3.49
C THR A 132 -20.35 14.67 -4.56
N CYS A 133 -19.09 14.33 -4.85
CA CYS A 133 -18.75 13.21 -5.71
C CYS A 133 -18.13 12.09 -4.89
N SER A 134 -18.49 10.85 -5.20
CA SER A 134 -18.01 9.67 -4.51
C SER A 134 -17.68 8.53 -5.47
N TRP A 135 -16.77 7.67 -5.05
CA TRP A 135 -16.38 6.45 -5.76
C TRP A 135 -15.82 5.42 -4.79
N THR A 136 -15.69 4.17 -5.22
CA THR A 136 -15.11 3.11 -4.40
C THR A 136 -13.67 2.84 -4.81
N ALA A 137 -12.73 3.06 -3.89
CA ALA A 137 -11.34 2.68 -4.08
C ALA A 137 -11.23 1.15 -4.17
N LYS A 138 -10.61 0.66 -5.26
CA LYS A 138 -10.33 -0.77 -5.41
C LYS A 138 -9.30 -1.21 -4.38
N THR A 139 -9.46 -2.43 -3.86
CA THR A 139 -8.57 -3.01 -2.86
C THR A 139 -7.12 -2.98 -3.35
N ASN A 140 -6.25 -2.37 -2.54
CA ASN A 140 -4.82 -2.30 -2.78
C ASN A 140 -4.10 -2.31 -1.43
N TYR A 141 -2.97 -3.03 -1.36
CA TYR A 141 -2.18 -3.14 -0.13
C TYR A 141 -0.99 -2.20 -0.08
N VAL A 142 -0.90 -1.30 -1.08
CA VAL A 142 -0.01 -0.15 -1.07
C VAL A 142 -0.81 1.14 -1.03
N ASP A 143 -0.25 2.11 -0.32
CA ASP A 143 -0.84 3.43 -0.20
C ASP A 143 -1.00 4.07 -1.57
N THR A 144 -2.24 4.47 -1.86
CA THR A 144 -2.61 5.11 -3.12
C THR A 144 -3.22 6.47 -2.82
N ASP A 145 -2.63 7.51 -3.39
CA ASP A 145 -3.12 8.87 -3.33
C ASP A 145 -4.18 9.12 -4.39
N TYR A 146 -5.30 9.70 -4.00
CA TYR A 146 -6.41 10.07 -4.89
C TYR A 146 -6.53 11.59 -4.93
N ASN A 147 -6.64 12.15 -6.13
CA ASN A 147 -6.80 13.58 -6.35
C ASN A 147 -7.87 13.81 -7.41
N LEU A 148 -9.02 14.34 -6.98
CA LEU A 148 -10.13 14.64 -7.87
C LEU A 148 -10.15 16.13 -8.21
N THR A 149 -10.17 16.41 -9.51
CA THR A 149 -10.26 17.76 -10.05
C THR A 149 -11.44 17.85 -11.00
N TYR A 150 -11.99 19.05 -11.17
CA TYR A 150 -12.92 19.31 -12.26
C TYR A 150 -12.52 20.55 -13.04
N TYR A 151 -12.96 20.62 -14.28
CA TYR A 151 -12.85 21.79 -15.14
C TYR A 151 -14.15 22.01 -15.91
N LEU A 152 -14.31 23.23 -16.42
CA LEU A 152 -15.49 23.69 -17.15
C LEU A 152 -15.04 24.10 -18.56
N ARG A 153 -15.87 23.82 -19.57
CA ARG A 153 -15.51 24.06 -21.00
C ARG A 153 -15.48 25.53 -21.43
N VAL A 154 -15.79 26.48 -20.56
CA VAL A 154 -15.93 27.89 -20.97
C VAL A 154 -14.57 28.60 -20.91
N ARG A 155 -14.03 28.92 -22.10
CA ARG A 155 -12.85 29.76 -22.43
C ARG A 155 -11.58 29.50 -21.62
N ALA A 156 -10.60 28.84 -22.26
CA ALA A 156 -9.16 28.93 -21.99
C ALA A 156 -8.77 29.30 -20.54
N SER A 157 -9.19 28.52 -19.55
CA SER A 157 -8.75 28.73 -18.17
C SER A 157 -7.30 28.27 -18.04
N ARG A 158 -6.37 29.19 -18.31
CA ARG A 158 -4.92 29.02 -18.21
C ARG A 158 -4.41 28.78 -16.79
N ASN A 159 -5.28 28.55 -15.80
CA ASN A 159 -4.87 28.28 -14.42
C ASN A 159 -5.71 27.15 -13.81
N ASN A 160 -5.25 25.91 -14.02
CA ASN A 160 -5.65 24.75 -13.21
C ASN A 160 -5.20 24.98 -11.76
N LYS A 161 -5.97 25.75 -10.98
CA LYS A 161 -5.73 25.84 -9.54
C LYS A 161 -6.08 24.48 -8.89
N ARG A 162 -5.07 23.97 -8.20
CA ARG A 162 -5.04 22.79 -7.32
C ARG A 162 -6.08 22.94 -6.20
N HIS A 163 -6.63 21.95 -5.51
CA HIS A 163 -6.84 20.50 -5.57
C HIS A 163 -7.57 20.21 -4.25
N LYS A 164 -8.75 19.58 -4.24
CA LYS A 164 -9.30 19.07 -2.96
C LYS A 164 -8.91 17.61 -2.82
N ARG A 165 -8.12 17.29 -1.79
CA ARG A 165 -7.87 15.89 -1.41
C ARG A 165 -9.22 15.31 -0.95
N PRO A 166 -9.59 14.09 -1.36
CA PRO A 166 -10.78 13.43 -0.85
C PRO A 166 -10.73 13.38 0.67
N ASP A 167 -11.83 13.70 1.32
CA ASP A 167 -11.96 13.53 2.76
C ASP A 167 -12.00 12.02 3.02
N THR A 168 -10.95 11.49 3.65
CA THR A 168 -10.85 10.08 4.01
C THR A 168 -11.24 9.91 5.48
N ASN A 169 -12.35 9.24 5.75
CA ASN A 169 -12.51 8.58 7.05
C ASN A 169 -11.55 7.38 7.04
N GLU A 170 -10.53 7.44 7.89
CA GLU A 170 -9.39 6.54 7.89
C GLU A 170 -9.77 5.05 8.01
N SER A 171 -9.45 4.24 7.00
CA SER A 171 -8.95 2.85 7.14
C SER A 171 -8.72 2.20 5.76
N LYS A 172 -7.45 2.23 5.30
CA LYS A 172 -6.98 1.71 4.00
C LYS A 172 -6.90 0.17 3.95
N GLN A 173 -8.01 -0.57 4.06
CA GLN A 173 -7.97 -2.06 4.00
C GLN A 173 -9.14 -2.72 3.27
N THR A 174 -10.27 -2.05 3.11
CA THR A 174 -11.45 -2.55 2.37
C THR A 174 -11.74 -1.67 1.16
N GLU A 175 -12.70 -2.07 0.34
CA GLU A 175 -13.33 -1.14 -0.61
C GLU A 175 -13.81 0.10 0.15
N THR A 176 -13.00 1.14 0.15
CA THR A 176 -13.29 2.38 0.87
C THR A 176 -14.03 3.30 -0.07
N ARG A 177 -15.24 3.70 0.31
CA ARG A 177 -15.96 4.75 -0.39
C ARG A 177 -15.27 6.08 -0.08
N LEU A 178 -14.71 6.70 -1.11
CA LEU A 178 -14.06 8.00 -1.07
C LEU A 178 -15.04 9.07 -1.55
N SER A 179 -14.88 10.28 -1.05
CA SER A 179 -15.68 11.42 -1.51
C SER A 179 -14.94 12.73 -1.50
N CYS A 180 -15.32 13.62 -2.42
CA CYS A 180 -14.96 15.03 -2.41
C CYS A 180 -16.22 15.87 -2.36
N TYR A 181 -16.13 16.97 -1.62
CA TYR A 181 -17.22 17.92 -1.41
C TYR A 181 -16.80 19.30 -1.90
N TRP A 182 -17.67 19.95 -2.67
CA TRP A 182 -17.53 21.34 -3.09
C TRP A 182 -18.78 22.14 -2.74
N ASP A 183 -18.56 23.36 -2.26
CA ASP A 183 -19.57 24.39 -2.06
C ASP A 183 -19.04 25.75 -2.53
N LEU A 184 -19.80 26.81 -2.23
CA LEU A 184 -19.44 28.18 -2.59
C LEU A 184 -18.15 28.71 -1.92
N TYR A 185 -17.68 28.04 -0.87
CA TYR A 185 -16.52 28.44 -0.06
C TYR A 185 -15.28 27.57 -0.30
N THR A 186 -15.43 26.41 -0.91
CA THR A 186 -14.29 25.57 -1.33
C THR A 186 -13.41 26.22 -2.40
N ASP A 187 -12.15 25.79 -2.50
CA ASP A 187 -11.25 26.12 -3.62
C ASP A 187 -10.89 24.82 -4.39
N PRO A 188 -11.31 24.66 -5.66
CA PRO A 188 -12.12 25.59 -6.46
C PRO A 188 -13.61 25.60 -6.07
N GLN A 189 -14.22 26.78 -6.09
CA GLN A 189 -15.62 27.00 -5.70
C GLN A 189 -16.61 26.26 -6.60
N TYR A 190 -17.63 25.66 -6.00
CA TYR A 190 -18.72 25.03 -6.72
C TYR A 190 -19.47 26.02 -7.64
N ARG A 191 -19.55 25.69 -8.94
CA ARG A 191 -20.14 26.53 -9.99
C ARG A 191 -21.54 26.07 -10.39
N GLN A 192 -22.52 26.40 -9.57
CA GLN A 192 -23.92 25.96 -9.66
C GLN A 192 -24.60 26.23 -11.02
N SER A 193 -24.20 27.29 -11.72
CA SER A 193 -24.79 27.69 -13.02
C SER A 193 -24.32 26.85 -14.22
N HIS A 194 -23.32 25.98 -14.05
CA HIS A 194 -22.79 25.18 -15.14
C HIS A 194 -23.55 23.86 -15.28
N GLY A 195 -24.02 23.56 -16.50
CA GLY A 195 -24.76 22.33 -16.78
C GLY A 195 -23.88 21.09 -16.96
N VAL A 196 -22.59 21.24 -17.22
CA VAL A 196 -21.66 20.11 -17.44
C VAL A 196 -20.34 20.34 -16.74
N PHE A 197 -19.91 19.35 -15.96
CA PHE A 197 -18.60 19.29 -15.32
C PHE A 197 -17.77 18.16 -15.92
N TYR A 198 -16.48 18.41 -16.07
CA TYR A 198 -15.51 17.41 -16.49
C TYR A 198 -14.59 17.11 -15.33
N PHE A 199 -14.70 15.91 -14.78
CA PHE A 199 -13.87 15.46 -13.68
C PHE A 199 -12.67 14.68 -14.20
N ARG A 200 -11.52 14.90 -13.56
CA ARG A 200 -10.31 14.09 -13.69
C ARG A 200 -9.90 13.60 -12.31
N LEU A 201 -10.00 12.30 -12.11
CA LEU A 201 -9.50 11.58 -10.96
C LEU A 201 -8.10 11.04 -11.26
N ARG A 202 -7.08 11.60 -10.61
CA ARG A 202 -5.71 11.11 -10.69
C ARG A 202 -5.39 10.28 -9.46
N MET A 203 -4.94 9.05 -9.69
CA MET A 203 -4.57 8.08 -8.67
C MET A 203 -3.09 7.77 -8.80
N ASN A 204 -2.34 7.81 -7.71
CA ASN A 204 -0.89 7.61 -7.74
C ASN A 204 -0.42 6.72 -6.60
N ASN A 205 0.47 5.78 -6.90
CA ASN A 205 1.20 5.01 -5.91
C ASN A 205 2.62 4.69 -6.39
N THR A 206 3.35 3.90 -5.62
CA THR A 206 4.74 3.49 -5.93
C THR A 206 4.89 2.75 -7.26
N PHE A 207 3.82 2.13 -7.78
CA PHE A 207 3.84 1.36 -9.03
C PHE A 207 3.33 2.13 -10.24
N GLY A 208 2.90 3.38 -10.07
CA GLY A 208 2.57 4.28 -11.17
C GLY A 208 1.35 5.16 -10.91
N THR A 209 0.95 5.84 -11.98
CA THR A 209 -0.19 6.76 -12.01
C THR A 209 -1.27 6.22 -12.94
N ASN A 210 -2.54 6.34 -12.53
CA ASN A 210 -3.70 6.12 -13.39
C ASN A 210 -4.61 7.35 -13.34
N GLU A 211 -5.22 7.72 -14.47
CA GLU A 211 -6.14 8.84 -14.58
C GLU A 211 -7.48 8.37 -15.16
N ASN A 212 -8.58 8.73 -14.51
CA ASN A 212 -9.93 8.49 -15.01
C ASN A 212 -10.64 9.82 -15.24
N ASN A 213 -11.31 9.93 -16.39
CA ASN A 213 -12.07 11.12 -16.77
C ASN A 213 -13.56 10.81 -16.74
N PHE A 214 -14.35 11.66 -16.09
CA PHE A 214 -15.79 11.51 -15.99
C PHE A 214 -16.47 12.80 -16.46
N THR A 215 -17.56 12.65 -17.21
CA THR A 215 -18.42 13.78 -17.60
C THR A 215 -19.71 13.69 -16.79
N PHE A 216 -20.09 14.80 -16.18
CA PHE A 216 -21.24 14.89 -15.28
C PHE A 216 -22.21 15.94 -15.79
N GLU A 217 -23.44 15.52 -16.11
CA GLU A 217 -24.55 16.39 -16.49
C GLU A 217 -25.24 16.94 -15.25
N HIS A 218 -24.78 18.09 -14.77
CA HIS A 218 -25.08 18.59 -13.45
C HIS A 218 -26.58 18.71 -13.16
N PHE A 219 -27.35 19.37 -14.02
CA PHE A 219 -28.78 19.64 -13.76
C PHE A 219 -29.65 18.38 -13.67
N LYS A 220 -29.20 17.24 -14.22
CA LYS A 220 -29.91 15.95 -14.12
C LYS A 220 -29.78 15.31 -12.74
N HIS A 221 -28.83 15.78 -11.92
CA HIS A 221 -28.46 15.17 -10.64
C HIS A 221 -28.52 16.17 -9.48
N VAL A 222 -29.38 17.17 -9.61
CA VAL A 222 -29.70 18.10 -8.53
C VAL A 222 -30.88 17.54 -7.74
N LEU A 223 -30.66 17.35 -6.45
CA LEU A 223 -31.70 16.97 -5.48
C LEU A 223 -32.17 18.23 -4.76
N PRO A 224 -33.36 18.79 -5.09
CA PRO A 224 -33.88 19.97 -4.43
C PRO A 224 -34.27 19.66 -2.98
N ASN A 225 -34.35 20.71 -2.16
CA ASN A 225 -34.94 20.58 -0.84
C ASN A 225 -36.43 20.25 -0.92
N PRO A 226 -37.00 19.55 0.08
CA PRO A 226 -38.44 19.35 0.16
C PRO A 226 -39.20 20.69 0.10
N PRO A 227 -40.39 20.74 -0.51
CA PRO A 227 -41.24 21.93 -0.49
C PRO A 227 -41.51 22.37 0.95
N ARG A 228 -41.36 23.66 1.24
CA ARG A 228 -41.83 24.23 2.51
C ARG A 228 -43.35 24.41 2.40
N ILE A 229 -44.08 23.79 3.31
CA ILE A 229 -45.54 23.93 3.49
C ILE A 229 -45.80 25.12 4.41
#